data_AF-A0A1B9G8P4-F1
#
_entry.id   AF-A0A1B9G8P4-F1
#
_cell.length_a   1.000
_cell.length_b   1.000
_cell.length_c   1.000
_cell.angle_alpha   90.00
_cell.angle_beta   90.00
_cell.angle_gamma   90.00
#
_symmetry.space_group_name_H-M   'P 1'
#
loop_
_entity.id
_entity.type
_entity.pdbx_description
1 polymer ?
#
loop_
_entity_poly.entity_id
_entity_poly.type
_entity_poly.pdbx_seq_one_letter_code
_entity_poly.pdbx_strand_id
1 'polypeptide(L)'
;MVLGILSAVAACPAIIGTTEAVRHGQKAQAKEAHRGQKVNMIVRLPTPIPGYSEKFEGSLVVLKDNKIYIQHAQSKFPPYSVHPFAGYYLPYPSNQNKWAGAGYKGEGLVSTINDENHLNWIYVDRDTHELKYGVKQEAEPNCCGPWDCTSVDKRMTFEGWEGFIAVQEDPEKDIWALYFDRFDDGLSSEGLIGDAETTGKQVRMLEVQLIRKERQKNFEMAQEERVERVRAMLGKQKEQQEQGLQGDDE
;
A
#
# COMPACT_ATOMS: atom_id res chain seq x y z
N MET A 1 -42.04 -9.02 -59.04
CA MET A 1 -41.90 -10.40 -58.48
C MET A 1 -40.42 -10.55 -58.12
N VAL A 2 -39.96 -10.72 -56.87
CA VAL A 2 -40.30 -11.75 -55.85
C VAL A 2 -39.85 -13.12 -56.35
N LEU A 3 -38.84 -13.83 -55.82
CA LEU A 3 -37.96 -13.72 -54.60
C LEU A 3 -36.48 -14.05 -54.98
N GLY A 4 -35.45 -14.03 -54.14
CA GLY A 4 -35.34 -13.77 -52.68
C GLY A 4 -33.89 -13.91 -52.14
N ILE A 5 -33.74 -13.66 -50.84
CA ILE A 5 -32.46 -13.69 -50.08
C ILE A 5 -32.01 -15.13 -49.84
N LEU A 6 -30.71 -15.42 -50.02
CA LEU A 6 -30.03 -16.57 -49.38
C LEU A 6 -28.52 -16.31 -49.20
N SER A 7 -28.25 -15.73 -48.05
CA SER A 7 -27.07 -15.88 -47.20
C SER A 7 -26.36 -17.24 -47.27
N ALA A 8 -25.02 -17.21 -47.42
CA ALA A 8 -24.13 -18.31 -47.06
C ALA A 8 -22.92 -17.75 -46.30
N VAL A 9 -22.94 -17.95 -44.98
CA VAL A 9 -22.01 -17.42 -43.98
C VAL A 9 -20.54 -17.65 -44.34
N ALA A 10 -19.77 -16.58 -44.51
CA ALA A 10 -18.33 -16.62 -44.34
C ALA A 10 -18.03 -16.76 -42.84
N ALA A 11 -17.79 -17.99 -42.39
CA ALA A 11 -17.56 -18.29 -40.98
C ALA A 11 -16.17 -17.80 -40.55
N CYS A 12 -16.08 -16.60 -39.95
CA CYS A 12 -14.86 -16.08 -39.36
C CYS A 12 -14.43 -16.92 -38.14
N PRO A 13 -13.28 -17.60 -38.16
CA PRO A 13 -12.82 -18.43 -37.04
C PRO A 13 -11.96 -17.61 -36.06
N ALA A 14 -12.56 -16.78 -35.19
CA ALA A 14 -11.81 -16.10 -34.10
C ALA A 14 -12.68 -15.41 -33.00
N ILE A 15 -13.64 -16.10 -32.36
CA ILE A 15 -14.40 -15.52 -31.21
C ILE A 15 -14.38 -16.43 -29.97
N ILE A 16 -13.21 -16.99 -29.65
CA ILE A 16 -12.99 -17.79 -28.43
C ILE A 16 -11.80 -17.27 -27.61
N GLY A 17 -10.73 -16.77 -28.25
CA GLY A 17 -9.56 -16.22 -27.54
C GLY A 17 -9.79 -14.88 -26.80
N THR A 18 -10.88 -14.16 -27.10
CA THR A 18 -11.14 -12.83 -26.53
C THR A 18 -11.81 -12.88 -25.16
N THR A 19 -12.69 -13.85 -24.90
CA THR A 19 -13.46 -13.91 -23.63
C THR A 19 -12.57 -14.23 -22.44
N GLU A 20 -11.60 -15.14 -22.60
CA GLU A 20 -10.63 -15.45 -21.55
C GLU A 20 -9.62 -14.31 -21.36
N ALA A 21 -9.13 -13.68 -22.44
CA ALA A 21 -8.26 -12.52 -22.35
C ALA A 21 -8.95 -11.34 -21.63
N VAL A 22 -10.22 -11.04 -21.94
CA VAL A 22 -11.02 -10.03 -21.24
C VAL A 22 -11.27 -10.43 -19.78
N ARG A 23 -11.58 -11.71 -19.50
CA ARG A 23 -11.79 -12.19 -18.12
C ARG A 23 -10.50 -12.18 -17.30
N HIS A 24 -9.34 -12.42 -17.92
CA HIS A 24 -8.03 -12.26 -17.31
C HIS A 24 -7.68 -10.78 -17.09
N GLY A 25 -8.00 -9.90 -18.05
CA GLY A 25 -7.86 -8.45 -17.91
C GLY A 25 -8.71 -7.88 -16.77
N GLN A 26 -9.99 -8.27 -16.69
CA GLN A 26 -10.89 -7.90 -15.59
C GLN A 26 -10.42 -8.48 -14.25
N LYS A 27 -9.95 -9.73 -14.20
CA LYS A 27 -9.36 -10.31 -12.98
C LYS A 27 -8.04 -9.64 -12.59
N ALA A 28 -7.24 -9.16 -13.53
CA ALA A 28 -6.03 -8.39 -13.27
C ALA A 28 -6.40 -7.01 -12.70
N GLN A 29 -7.30 -6.26 -13.35
CA GLN A 29 -7.81 -4.99 -12.84
C GLN A 29 -8.44 -5.13 -11.44
N ALA A 30 -9.21 -6.19 -11.19
CA ALA A 30 -9.76 -6.48 -9.87
C ALA A 30 -8.69 -6.85 -8.82
N LYS A 31 -7.58 -7.47 -9.24
CA LYS A 31 -6.41 -7.70 -8.37
C LYS A 31 -5.68 -6.41 -8.04
N GLU A 32 -5.50 -5.51 -9.01
CA GLU A 32 -4.87 -4.19 -8.77
C GLU A 32 -5.79 -3.18 -8.07
N ALA A 33 -7.10 -3.46 -7.95
CA ALA A 33 -8.07 -2.56 -7.31
C ALA A 33 -7.74 -2.20 -5.85
N HIS A 34 -6.99 -3.05 -5.13
CA HIS A 34 -6.52 -2.73 -3.78
C HIS A 34 -5.46 -1.63 -3.74
N ARG A 35 -4.82 -1.25 -4.85
CA ARG A 35 -3.71 -0.28 -4.86
C ARG A 35 -4.17 1.12 -4.47
N GLY A 36 -5.32 1.57 -4.97
CA GLY A 36 -5.93 2.85 -4.61
C GLY A 36 -6.73 2.86 -3.29
N GLN A 37 -6.86 1.73 -2.59
CA GLN A 37 -7.65 1.64 -1.36
C GLN A 37 -6.79 1.98 -0.13
N LYS A 38 -7.27 2.96 0.67
CA LYS A 38 -6.71 3.29 1.99
C LYS A 38 -6.82 2.07 2.92
N VAL A 39 -5.68 1.49 3.29
CA VAL A 39 -5.57 0.37 4.24
C VAL A 39 -4.88 0.83 5.53
N ASN A 40 -5.13 0.10 6.60
CA ASN A 40 -4.20 0.11 7.74
C ASN A 40 -3.01 -0.80 7.43
N MET A 41 -1.92 -0.63 8.17
CA MET A 41 -0.78 -1.54 8.15
C MET A 41 -0.59 -2.12 9.55
N ILE A 42 -0.39 -3.44 9.64
CA ILE A 42 -0.18 -4.16 10.89
C ILE A 42 1.15 -4.91 10.90
N VAL A 43 1.62 -5.25 12.09
CA VAL A 43 2.85 -6.02 12.31
C VAL A 43 2.55 -7.49 12.57
N ARG A 44 3.43 -8.37 12.07
CA ARG A 44 3.56 -9.79 12.40
C ARG A 44 5.04 -10.12 12.60
N LEU A 45 5.36 -11.11 13.44
CA LEU A 45 6.69 -11.70 13.45
C LEU A 45 6.77 -12.88 12.46
N PRO A 46 7.81 -13.00 11.62
CA PRO A 46 7.96 -14.10 10.67
C PRO A 46 8.19 -15.44 11.39
N THR A 47 8.91 -15.41 12.51
CA THR A 47 9.08 -16.54 13.43
C THR A 47 8.47 -16.19 14.80
N PRO A 48 7.69 -17.08 15.45
CA PRO A 48 7.18 -16.82 16.79
C PRO A 48 8.31 -16.72 17.83
N ILE A 49 8.33 -15.64 18.60
CA ILE A 49 9.31 -15.41 19.68
C ILE A 49 8.54 -15.21 21.01
N PRO A 50 8.77 -16.06 22.04
CA PRO A 50 8.11 -15.92 23.34
C PRO A 50 8.25 -14.51 23.94
N GLY A 51 7.14 -13.98 24.48
CA GLY A 51 7.07 -12.61 25.02
C GLY A 51 7.01 -11.48 23.97
N TYR A 52 7.37 -11.73 22.72
CA TYR A 52 7.30 -10.75 21.63
C TYR A 52 6.14 -11.01 20.65
N SER A 53 5.78 -12.27 20.36
CA SER A 53 4.64 -12.59 19.47
C SER A 53 3.32 -11.98 19.96
N GLU A 54 2.98 -12.20 21.24
CA GLU A 54 1.74 -11.69 21.86
C GLU A 54 1.70 -10.15 21.91
N LYS A 55 2.88 -9.52 21.91
CA LYS A 55 3.03 -8.07 21.91
C LYS A 55 2.87 -7.49 20.50
N PHE A 56 3.49 -8.09 19.48
CA PHE A 56 3.56 -7.51 18.14
C PHE A 56 2.47 -7.96 17.17
N GLU A 57 1.95 -9.18 17.30
CA GLU A 57 0.99 -9.74 16.34
C GLU A 57 -0.29 -8.90 16.25
N GLY A 58 -0.55 -8.32 15.08
CA GLY A 58 -1.71 -7.47 14.82
C GLY A 58 -1.59 -6.03 15.33
N SER A 59 -0.45 -5.63 15.91
CA SER A 59 -0.18 -4.25 16.32
C SER A 59 -0.25 -3.28 15.14
N LEU A 60 -0.75 -2.07 15.37
CA LEU A 60 -0.92 -1.07 14.31
C LEU A 60 0.40 -0.34 14.03
N VAL A 61 0.61 -0.01 12.76
CA VAL A 61 1.63 0.98 12.37
C VAL A 61 1.06 2.39 12.47
N VAL A 62 1.84 3.31 13.03
CA VAL A 62 1.46 4.71 13.28
C VAL A 62 2.57 5.67 12.86
N LEU A 63 2.19 6.90 12.53
CA LEU A 63 3.07 8.00 12.11
C LEU A 63 3.21 8.99 13.27
N LYS A 64 4.44 9.46 13.51
CA LYS A 64 4.76 10.52 14.48
C LYS A 64 6.11 11.15 14.15
N ASP A 65 6.22 12.47 14.26
CA ASP A 65 7.47 13.25 14.10
C ASP A 65 8.32 12.82 12.89
N ASN A 66 7.69 12.69 11.72
CA ASN A 66 8.28 12.26 10.44
C ASN A 66 8.82 10.81 10.39
N LYS A 67 8.70 10.03 11.47
CA LYS A 67 9.06 8.60 11.55
C LYS A 67 7.84 7.70 11.67
N ILE A 68 8.03 6.42 11.34
CA ILE A 68 7.01 5.39 11.41
C ILE A 68 7.30 4.43 12.57
N TYR A 69 6.26 4.16 13.36
CA TYR A 69 6.32 3.45 14.63
C TYR A 69 5.32 2.31 14.70
N ILE A 70 5.54 1.39 15.65
CA ILE A 70 4.59 0.33 16.00
C ILE A 70 3.87 0.73 17.30
N GLN A 71 2.55 0.69 17.28
CA GLN A 71 1.70 0.84 18.46
C GLN A 71 1.19 -0.54 18.89
N HIS A 72 1.84 -1.11 19.91
CA HIS A 72 1.40 -2.29 20.65
C HIS A 72 0.78 -1.90 22.01
N ALA A 73 0.19 -2.85 22.72
CA ALA A 73 -0.60 -2.59 23.94
C ALA A 73 0.17 -1.89 25.07
N GLN A 74 1.49 -2.07 25.14
CA GLN A 74 2.39 -1.48 26.15
C GLN A 74 3.07 -0.18 25.70
N SER A 75 2.92 0.26 24.44
CA SER A 75 3.60 1.46 23.92
C SER A 75 3.06 2.74 24.57
N LYS A 76 3.93 3.53 25.20
CA LYS A 76 3.56 4.77 25.90
C LYS A 76 3.75 6.00 25.02
N PHE A 77 2.89 6.14 24.02
CA PHE A 77 2.76 7.40 23.27
C PHE A 77 1.93 8.42 24.06
N PRO A 78 2.29 9.71 24.06
CA PRO A 78 1.40 10.77 24.56
C PRO A 78 0.03 10.74 23.84
N PRO A 79 -1.09 11.04 24.53
CA PRO A 79 -2.40 11.10 23.90
C PRO A 79 -2.42 12.00 22.66
N TYR A 80 -3.08 11.55 21.59
CA TYR A 80 -3.21 12.28 20.32
C TYR A 80 -1.88 12.65 19.61
N SER A 81 -0.75 12.06 20.00
CA SER A 81 0.57 12.33 19.37
C SER A 81 0.95 11.38 18.24
N VAL A 82 0.08 10.42 17.91
CA VAL A 82 0.29 9.43 16.84
C VAL A 82 -0.90 9.41 15.91
N HIS A 83 -0.64 9.27 14.61
CA HIS A 83 -1.66 9.13 13.58
C HIS A 83 -1.62 7.71 12.99
N PRO A 84 -2.71 6.92 13.02
CA PRO A 84 -2.71 5.58 12.43
C PRO A 84 -2.38 5.59 10.94
N PHE A 85 -1.52 4.67 10.49
CA PHE A 85 -1.24 4.49 9.07
C PHE A 85 -2.56 4.23 8.31
N ALA A 86 -2.85 5.07 7.31
CA ALA A 86 -4.06 4.99 6.50
C ALA A 86 -3.68 5.25 5.03
N GLY A 87 -2.89 4.32 4.48
CA GLY A 87 -2.14 4.51 3.26
C GLY A 87 -2.56 3.66 2.07
N TYR A 88 -2.09 4.05 0.90
CA TYR A 88 -2.36 3.44 -0.39
C TYR A 88 -1.26 3.81 -1.39
N TYR A 89 -1.29 3.21 -2.58
CA TYR A 89 -0.23 3.33 -3.57
C TYR A 89 -0.56 4.40 -4.60
N LEU A 90 0.47 5.12 -5.06
CA LEU A 90 0.38 6.13 -6.11
C LEU A 90 1.61 6.06 -7.02
N PRO A 91 1.45 6.16 -8.36
CA PRO A 91 2.58 6.21 -9.29
C PRO A 91 3.60 7.27 -8.89
N TYR A 92 4.87 6.88 -8.73
CA TYR A 92 5.87 7.80 -8.19
C TYR A 92 6.45 8.73 -9.28
N PRO A 93 6.31 10.07 -9.17
CA PRO A 93 6.48 10.99 -10.31
C PRO A 93 7.79 10.91 -11.09
N SER A 94 8.94 10.69 -10.41
CA SER A 94 10.27 10.78 -11.04
C SER A 94 10.97 9.43 -11.27
N ASN A 95 10.46 8.33 -10.70
CA ASN A 95 11.14 7.02 -10.73
C ASN A 95 10.29 5.85 -11.25
N GLN A 96 8.97 6.00 -11.43
CA GLN A 96 8.07 4.92 -11.85
C GLN A 96 8.57 4.15 -13.10
N ASN A 97 8.98 4.88 -14.14
CA ASN A 97 9.47 4.30 -15.39
C ASN A 97 10.84 3.61 -15.23
N LYS A 98 11.69 4.09 -14.30
CA LYS A 98 12.99 3.49 -14.02
C LYS A 98 12.83 2.14 -13.32
N TRP A 99 11.94 2.07 -12.33
CA TRP A 99 11.62 0.82 -11.63
C TRP A 99 11.06 -0.22 -12.60
N ALA A 100 10.10 0.15 -13.45
CA ALA A 100 9.55 -0.74 -14.47
C ALA A 100 10.63 -1.20 -15.48
N GLY A 101 11.52 -0.31 -15.91
CA GLY A 101 12.66 -0.64 -16.79
C GLY A 101 13.70 -1.57 -16.17
N ALA A 102 13.87 -1.51 -14.84
CA ALA A 102 14.69 -2.44 -14.06
C ALA A 102 13.96 -3.77 -13.72
N GLY A 103 12.75 -3.98 -14.21
CA GLY A 103 11.96 -5.21 -13.99
C GLY A 103 11.20 -5.25 -12.67
N TYR A 104 11.24 -4.19 -11.85
CA TYR A 104 10.44 -4.10 -10.64
C TYR A 104 8.96 -3.88 -10.95
N LYS A 105 8.13 -4.38 -10.04
CA LYS A 105 6.71 -4.00 -9.89
C LYS A 105 6.58 -3.12 -8.65
N GLY A 106 5.51 -2.35 -8.60
CA GLY A 106 5.24 -1.44 -7.49
C GLY A 106 5.21 0.03 -7.89
N GLU A 107 4.94 0.87 -6.91
CA GLU A 107 4.71 2.31 -7.03
C GLU A 107 5.31 3.04 -5.82
N GLY A 108 5.04 4.33 -5.65
CA GLY A 108 5.23 4.97 -4.35
C GLY A 108 4.09 4.62 -3.39
N LEU A 109 4.36 4.73 -2.09
CA LEU A 109 3.39 4.55 -1.02
C LEU A 109 3.12 5.92 -0.37
N VAL A 110 1.85 6.23 -0.10
CA VAL A 110 1.45 7.42 0.68
C VAL A 110 0.61 7.00 1.89
N SER A 111 0.63 7.80 2.95
CA SER A 111 -0.34 7.72 4.06
C SER A 111 -0.93 9.10 4.33
N THR A 112 -2.13 9.14 4.90
CA THR A 112 -2.56 10.36 5.59
C THR A 112 -1.69 10.58 6.83
N ILE A 113 -1.50 11.84 7.22
CA ILE A 113 -0.74 12.26 8.41
C ILE A 113 -1.60 12.93 9.49
N ASN A 114 -2.84 13.25 9.16
CA ASN A 114 -3.83 13.85 10.05
C ASN A 114 -5.26 13.53 9.61
N ASP A 115 -6.25 13.95 10.40
CA ASP A 115 -7.68 13.74 10.12
C ASP A 115 -8.20 14.54 8.91
N GLU A 116 -7.53 15.64 8.54
CA GLU A 116 -7.82 16.41 7.31
C GLU A 116 -7.37 15.68 6.03
N ASN A 117 -6.80 14.47 6.17
CA ASN A 117 -6.32 13.62 5.09
C ASN A 117 -5.16 14.23 4.26
N HIS A 118 -4.33 15.11 4.83
CA HIS A 118 -3.07 15.50 4.20
C HIS A 118 -2.20 14.26 3.93
N LEU A 119 -1.63 14.17 2.73
CA LEU A 119 -0.89 12.99 2.25
C LEU A 119 0.62 13.25 2.17
N ASN A 120 1.41 12.41 2.82
CA ASN A 120 2.85 12.36 2.67
C ASN A 120 3.31 11.04 2.03
N TRP A 121 4.43 11.08 1.33
CA TRP A 121 5.10 9.90 0.80
C TRP A 121 5.80 9.14 1.92
N ILE A 122 5.78 7.82 1.83
CA ILE A 122 6.50 6.90 2.71
C ILE A 122 7.80 6.49 2.01
N TYR A 123 8.92 6.63 2.71
CA TYR A 123 10.25 6.37 2.17
C TYR A 123 11.16 5.75 3.24
N VAL A 124 12.19 5.06 2.77
CA VAL A 124 13.33 4.64 3.58
C VAL A 124 14.37 5.74 3.51
N ASP A 125 14.82 6.24 4.66
CA ASP A 125 15.91 7.20 4.75
C ASP A 125 17.19 6.60 4.16
N ARG A 126 17.83 7.33 3.24
CA ARG A 126 18.99 6.83 2.49
C ARG A 126 20.24 6.61 3.33
N ASP A 127 20.35 7.28 4.48
CA ASP A 127 21.56 7.30 5.31
C ASP A 127 21.31 6.60 6.66
N THR A 128 20.10 6.65 7.22
CA THR A 128 19.77 5.97 8.50
C THR A 128 18.92 4.71 8.37
N HIS A 129 18.41 4.40 7.17
CA HIS A 129 17.50 3.28 6.89
C HIS A 129 16.16 3.31 7.68
N GLU A 130 15.83 4.45 8.29
CA GLU A 130 14.56 4.67 9.00
C GLU A 130 13.37 4.70 8.02
N LEU A 131 12.25 4.05 8.36
CA LEU A 131 10.99 4.33 7.67
C LEU A 131 10.48 5.71 8.12
N LYS A 132 10.39 6.62 7.16
CA LYS A 132 9.97 8.01 7.34
C LYS A 132 8.78 8.34 6.45
N TYR A 133 8.16 9.47 6.76
CA TYR A 133 7.14 10.07 5.92
C TYR A 133 7.40 11.58 5.77
N GLY A 134 7.11 12.12 4.59
CA GLY A 134 7.39 13.52 4.27
C GLY A 134 6.72 14.01 2.98
N VAL A 135 6.79 15.32 2.73
CA VAL A 135 6.36 15.89 1.45
C VAL A 135 7.31 15.44 0.33
N LYS A 136 6.91 15.62 -0.94
CA LYS A 136 7.73 15.16 -2.09
C LYS A 136 9.20 15.64 -2.00
N GLN A 137 9.42 16.89 -1.59
CA GLN A 137 10.76 17.49 -1.48
C GLN A 137 11.66 16.81 -0.45
N GLU A 138 11.10 16.26 0.63
CA GLU A 138 11.83 15.52 1.68
C GLU A 138 12.04 14.05 1.27
N ALA A 139 11.08 13.48 0.55
CA ALA A 139 11.10 12.10 0.11
C ALA A 139 11.99 11.86 -1.13
N GLU A 140 12.02 12.78 -2.10
CA GLU A 140 12.77 12.64 -3.37
C GLU A 140 14.30 12.42 -3.25
N PRO A 141 15.05 12.97 -2.28
CA PRO A 141 16.45 12.59 -2.06
C PRO A 141 16.64 11.22 -1.39
N ASN A 142 15.56 10.59 -0.91
CA ASN A 142 15.53 9.34 -0.16
C ASN A 142 14.99 8.16 -1.02
N CYS A 143 15.02 6.95 -0.45
CA CYS A 143 14.57 5.74 -1.12
C CYS A 143 13.02 5.62 -1.06
N CYS A 144 12.33 6.11 -2.08
CA CYS A 144 10.86 6.16 -2.14
C CYS A 144 10.14 4.88 -2.61
N GLY A 145 10.88 3.80 -2.91
CA GLY A 145 10.31 2.57 -3.45
C GLY A 145 11.20 1.89 -4.50
N PRO A 146 10.66 0.94 -5.27
CA PRO A 146 9.22 0.67 -5.41
C PRO A 146 8.66 -0.06 -4.19
N TRP A 147 7.49 0.39 -3.75
CA TRP A 147 6.65 -0.34 -2.80
C TRP A 147 5.71 -1.27 -3.57
N ASP A 148 5.56 -2.51 -3.11
CA ASP A 148 4.51 -3.42 -3.56
C ASP A 148 3.96 -4.23 -2.37
N CYS A 149 3.19 -5.29 -2.63
CA CYS A 149 2.84 -6.28 -1.63
C CYS A 149 2.66 -7.69 -2.24
N THR A 150 2.89 -8.73 -1.44
CA THR A 150 2.69 -10.13 -1.85
C THR A 150 1.25 -10.39 -2.26
N SER A 151 1.04 -11.24 -3.27
CA SER A 151 -0.23 -11.35 -3.98
C SER A 151 -1.38 -11.92 -3.13
N VAL A 152 -1.06 -12.82 -2.19
CA VAL A 152 -2.01 -13.54 -1.32
C VAL A 152 -2.19 -12.80 0.00
N ASP A 153 -1.17 -12.81 0.85
CA ASP A 153 -1.25 -12.30 2.24
C ASP A 153 -1.16 -10.78 2.35
N LYS A 154 -0.88 -10.06 1.25
CA LYS A 154 -0.69 -8.60 1.21
C LYS A 154 0.38 -8.09 2.18
N ARG A 155 1.42 -8.90 2.41
CA ARG A 155 2.64 -8.47 3.11
C ARG A 155 3.39 -7.47 2.26
N MET A 156 3.80 -6.35 2.83
CA MET A 156 4.48 -5.26 2.13
C MET A 156 5.82 -5.73 1.59
N THR A 157 6.23 -5.16 0.46
CA THR A 157 7.61 -5.25 -0.02
C THR A 157 8.14 -3.87 -0.36
N PHE A 158 9.46 -3.71 -0.19
CA PHE A 158 10.22 -2.55 -0.63
C PHE A 158 11.40 -3.05 -1.47
N GLU A 159 11.63 -2.43 -2.64
CA GLU A 159 12.62 -2.92 -3.63
C GLU A 159 12.48 -4.43 -3.94
N GLY A 160 11.25 -4.94 -3.86
CA GLY A 160 10.89 -6.32 -4.18
C GLY A 160 10.92 -7.35 -3.05
N TRP A 161 11.31 -7.00 -1.81
CA TRP A 161 11.45 -7.95 -0.70
C TRP A 161 11.00 -7.41 0.68
N GLU A 162 11.06 -8.24 1.72
CA GLU A 162 10.39 -8.06 3.03
C GLU A 162 11.35 -7.70 4.20
N GLY A 163 12.45 -6.97 3.94
CA GLY A 163 13.50 -6.64 4.94
C GLY A 163 13.15 -5.62 6.04
N PHE A 164 11.96 -5.66 6.64
CA PHE A 164 11.57 -4.69 7.67
C PHE A 164 12.06 -5.10 9.07
N ILE A 165 12.66 -4.13 9.78
CA ILE A 165 13.19 -4.31 11.14
C ILE A 165 12.47 -3.35 12.10
N ALA A 166 12.02 -3.87 13.23
CA ALA A 166 11.52 -3.09 14.36
C ALA A 166 12.65 -2.83 15.36
N VAL A 167 12.94 -1.57 15.66
CA VAL A 167 14.04 -1.15 16.55
C VAL A 167 13.48 -0.43 17.79
N GLN A 168 13.88 -0.88 18.98
CA GLN A 168 13.46 -0.26 20.25
C GLN A 168 14.25 1.02 20.54
N GLU A 169 13.69 2.18 20.20
CA GLU A 169 14.36 3.48 20.39
C GLU A 169 14.36 3.92 21.86
N ASP A 170 13.22 3.72 22.54
CA ASP A 170 12.96 4.12 23.92
C ASP A 170 12.48 2.91 24.74
N PRO A 171 13.38 2.27 25.51
CA PRO A 171 13.04 1.11 26.34
C PRO A 171 12.11 1.42 27.53
N GLU A 172 12.03 2.67 28.00
CA GLU A 172 11.21 3.05 29.17
C GLU A 172 9.74 3.27 28.80
N LYS A 173 9.52 3.85 27.62
CA LYS A 173 8.20 4.03 26.98
C LYS A 173 7.79 2.85 26.10
N ASP A 174 8.71 1.92 25.87
CA ASP A 174 8.55 0.76 25.00
C ASP A 174 8.10 1.17 23.58
N ILE A 175 8.84 2.11 22.98
CA ILE A 175 8.58 2.63 21.63
C ILE A 175 9.49 1.93 20.62
N TRP A 176 8.87 1.44 19.53
CA TRP A 176 9.55 0.72 18.46
C TRP A 176 9.33 1.44 17.13
N ALA A 177 10.42 1.90 16.52
CA ALA A 177 10.42 2.49 15.18
C ALA A 177 10.63 1.40 14.12
N LEU A 178 10.13 1.65 12.91
CA LEU A 178 10.39 0.79 11.75
C LEU A 178 11.61 1.29 10.96
N TYR A 179 12.42 0.34 10.53
CA TYR A 179 13.58 0.49 9.66
C TYR A 179 13.46 -0.52 8.51
N PHE A 180 14.22 -0.31 7.44
CA PHE A 180 14.38 -1.29 6.36
C PHE A 180 15.84 -1.68 6.22
N ASP A 181 16.15 -2.93 6.47
CA ASP A 181 17.46 -3.47 6.13
C ASP A 181 17.53 -3.60 4.62
N ARG A 182 18.26 -2.67 3.97
CA ARG A 182 18.39 -2.63 2.51
C ARG A 182 19.48 -3.57 1.98
N PHE A 183 20.39 -4.01 2.84
CA PHE A 183 21.59 -4.76 2.44
C PHE A 183 21.63 -6.20 2.97
N ASP A 184 20.61 -6.62 3.72
CA ASP A 184 20.52 -7.94 4.37
C ASP A 184 21.68 -8.16 5.36
N ASP A 185 22.03 -7.10 6.09
CA ASP A 185 23.15 -7.05 7.04
C ASP A 185 22.72 -6.89 8.52
N GLY A 186 21.41 -6.85 8.80
CA GLY A 186 20.86 -6.61 10.12
C GLY A 186 20.96 -5.15 10.59
N LEU A 187 21.10 -4.19 9.68
CA LEU A 187 21.43 -2.78 9.93
C LEU A 187 22.80 -2.60 10.60
N SER A 188 23.78 -3.44 10.25
CA SER A 188 25.10 -3.48 10.91
C SER A 188 26.26 -2.84 10.14
N SER A 189 26.04 -2.33 8.92
CA SER A 189 27.01 -1.47 8.22
C SER A 189 27.43 -0.26 9.05
N GLU A 190 28.66 0.21 8.82
CA GLU A 190 29.34 1.25 9.62
C GLU A 190 28.44 2.47 9.91
N GLY A 191 28.19 2.73 11.20
CA GLY A 191 27.39 3.85 11.68
C GLY A 191 25.87 3.69 11.62
N LEU A 192 25.33 2.57 11.11
CA LEU A 192 23.91 2.24 11.21
C LEU A 192 23.52 1.82 12.64
N ILE A 193 22.21 1.78 12.92
CA ILE A 193 21.68 1.59 14.28
C ILE A 193 22.00 0.21 14.90
N GLY A 194 22.33 -0.79 14.09
CA GLY A 194 22.78 -2.11 14.53
C GLY A 194 24.29 -2.23 14.76
N ASP A 195 25.08 -1.27 14.26
CA ASP A 195 26.52 -1.17 14.51
C ASP A 195 26.78 -0.67 15.93
N ALA A 196 26.75 -1.60 16.89
CA ALA A 196 27.00 -1.30 18.30
C ALA A 196 28.47 -0.89 18.58
N GLU A 197 29.42 -1.18 17.68
CA GLU A 197 30.84 -0.83 17.84
C GLU A 197 31.06 0.66 17.55
N THR A 198 30.58 1.16 16.41
CA THR A 198 30.71 2.58 16.04
C THR A 198 29.71 3.47 16.77
N THR A 199 28.45 3.02 16.95
CA THR A 199 27.44 3.83 17.65
C THR A 199 27.58 3.82 19.18
N GLY A 200 28.30 2.83 19.73
CA GLY A 200 28.41 2.59 21.17
C GLY A 200 27.09 2.21 21.86
N LYS A 201 26.02 1.90 21.10
CA LYS A 201 24.67 1.63 21.64
C LYS A 201 24.12 0.31 21.14
N GLN A 202 24.07 -0.69 22.01
CA GLN A 202 23.28 -1.90 21.75
C GLN A 202 21.78 -1.59 21.83
N VAL A 203 21.08 -1.68 20.69
CA VAL A 203 19.61 -1.63 20.62
C VAL A 203 19.00 -3.03 20.53
N ARG A 204 17.71 -3.16 20.87
CA ARG A 204 16.93 -4.37 20.56
C ARG A 204 16.30 -4.21 19.19
N MET A 205 16.44 -5.24 18.36
CA MET A 205 15.94 -5.28 16.99
C MET A 205 15.19 -6.60 16.76
N LEU A 206 14.14 -6.57 15.93
CA LEU A 206 13.35 -7.74 15.55
C LEU A 206 12.99 -7.64 14.07
N GLU A 207 13.18 -8.71 13.30
CA GLU A 207 12.61 -8.83 11.96
C GLU A 207 11.07 -8.85 12.07
N VAL A 208 10.40 -8.08 11.21
CA VAL A 208 8.93 -7.95 11.20
C VAL A 208 8.38 -8.04 9.78
N GLN A 209 7.21 -8.64 9.64
CA GLN A 209 6.40 -8.54 8.43
C GLN A 209 5.36 -7.43 8.63
N LEU A 210 5.31 -6.51 7.67
CA LEU A 210 4.25 -5.50 7.59
C LEU A 210 3.14 -6.01 6.68
N ILE A 211 1.89 -5.99 7.13
CA ILE A 211 0.75 -6.56 6.39
C ILE A 211 -0.30 -5.48 6.15
N ARG A 212 -0.74 -5.33 4.91
CA ARG A 212 -1.88 -4.47 4.57
C ARG A 212 -3.18 -5.09 5.10
N LYS A 213 -3.93 -4.33 5.88
CA LYS A 213 -5.21 -4.77 6.44
C LYS A 213 -6.31 -3.75 6.09
N GLU A 214 -7.43 -4.25 5.60
CA GLU A 214 -8.61 -3.40 5.34
C GLU A 214 -9.00 -2.63 6.62
N ARG A 215 -9.37 -1.36 6.43
CA ARG A 215 -9.81 -0.50 7.54
C ARG A 215 -11.17 -1.01 8.03
N GLN A 216 -11.40 -0.97 9.34
CA GLN A 216 -12.72 -1.29 9.88
C GLN A 216 -13.74 -0.30 9.31
N LYS A 217 -14.75 -0.84 8.61
CA LYS A 217 -15.80 -0.05 8.00
C LYS A 217 -16.74 0.49 9.08
N ASN A 218 -16.67 1.80 9.32
CA ASN A 218 -17.55 2.48 10.27
C ASN A 218 -18.90 2.84 9.59
N PHE A 219 -19.83 3.40 10.37
CA PHE A 219 -21.16 3.76 9.87
C PHE A 219 -21.11 4.88 8.82
N GLU A 220 -20.23 5.87 8.99
CA GLU A 220 -20.10 7.04 8.11
C GLU A 220 -19.60 6.61 6.72
N MET A 221 -18.51 5.85 6.64
CA MET A 221 -18.00 5.25 5.40
C MET A 221 -19.08 4.42 4.68
N ALA A 222 -19.91 3.69 5.44
CA ALA A 222 -21.01 2.92 4.85
C ALA A 222 -22.14 3.80 4.29
N GLN A 223 -22.39 4.98 4.88
CA GLN A 223 -23.33 5.98 4.34
C GLN A 223 -22.77 6.71 3.12
N GLU A 224 -21.50 7.13 3.16
CA GLU A 224 -20.81 7.79 2.05
C GLU A 224 -20.83 6.92 0.79
N GLU A 225 -20.38 5.66 0.89
CA GLU A 225 -20.46 4.71 -0.22
C GLU A 225 -21.91 4.49 -0.71
N ARG A 226 -22.91 4.55 0.18
CA ARG A 226 -24.32 4.40 -0.22
C ARG A 226 -24.77 5.60 -1.05
N VAL A 227 -24.38 6.82 -0.66
CA VAL A 227 -24.65 8.05 -1.41
C VAL A 227 -23.93 8.03 -2.76
N GLU A 228 -22.66 7.60 -2.80
CA GLU A 228 -21.92 7.45 -4.06
C GLU A 228 -22.57 6.42 -5.00
N ARG A 229 -22.97 5.25 -4.49
CA ARG A 229 -23.71 4.24 -5.29
C ARG A 229 -25.00 4.81 -5.87
N VAL A 230 -25.78 5.58 -5.09
CA VAL A 230 -26.99 6.24 -5.58
C VAL A 230 -26.67 7.27 -6.66
N ARG A 231 -25.66 8.13 -6.45
CA ARG A 231 -25.22 9.12 -7.45
C ARG A 231 -24.76 8.44 -8.75
N ALA A 232 -24.01 7.35 -8.66
CA ALA A 232 -23.53 6.60 -9.82
C ALA A 232 -24.68 5.91 -10.60
N MET A 233 -25.71 5.40 -9.90
CA MET A 233 -26.91 4.85 -10.55
C MET A 233 -27.70 5.94 -11.29
N LEU A 234 -27.90 7.10 -10.67
CA LEU A 234 -28.58 8.24 -11.30
C LEU A 234 -27.82 8.78 -12.52
N GLY A 235 -26.49 8.84 -12.45
CA GLY A 235 -25.65 9.22 -13.60
C GLY A 235 -25.85 8.30 -14.79
N LYS A 236 -25.76 6.97 -14.58
CA LYS A 236 -25.98 5.97 -15.63
C LYS A 236 -27.39 6.01 -16.23
N GLN A 237 -28.41 6.28 -15.40
CA GLN A 237 -29.78 6.44 -15.90
C GLN A 237 -29.91 7.67 -16.81
N LYS A 238 -29.24 8.78 -16.48
CA LYS A 238 -29.22 9.98 -17.31
C LYS A 238 -28.49 9.75 -18.64
N GLU A 239 -27.32 9.10 -18.60
CA GLU A 239 -26.56 8.71 -19.80
C GLU A 239 -27.39 7.82 -20.74
N GLN A 240 -28.15 6.85 -20.19
CA GLN A 240 -29.02 5.97 -20.97
C GLN A 240 -30.22 6.71 -21.58
N GLN A 241 -30.79 7.70 -20.88
CA GLN A 241 -31.86 8.54 -21.43
C GLN A 241 -31.35 9.42 -22.57
N GLU A 242 -30.17 10.04 -22.40
CA GLU A 242 -29.54 10.89 -23.43
C GLU A 242 -29.14 10.08 -24.67
N GLN A 243 -28.66 8.84 -24.50
CA GLN A 243 -28.36 7.94 -25.63
C GLN A 243 -29.62 7.40 -26.32
N GLY A 244 -30.70 7.14 -25.57
CA GLY A 244 -31.99 6.75 -26.16
C GLY A 244 -32.57 7.85 -27.04
N LEU A 245 -32.54 9.10 -26.56
CA LEU A 245 -32.99 10.28 -27.30
C LEU A 245 -32.18 10.56 -28.59
N GLN A 246 -30.91 10.15 -28.66
CA GLN A 246 -30.09 10.27 -29.88
C GLN A 246 -30.31 9.14 -30.89
N GLY A 247 -30.99 8.06 -30.51
CA GLY A 247 -31.28 6.92 -31.39
C GLY A 247 -32.60 7.01 -32.15
N ASP A 248 -33.46 7.97 -31.81
CA ASP A 248 -34.80 8.16 -32.41
C ASP A 248 -34.83 9.26 -33.51
N ASP A 249 -33.67 9.85 -33.85
CA ASP A 249 -33.51 10.96 -34.82
C ASP A 249 -32.85 10.54 -36.18
N GLU A 250 -32.75 9.23 -36.47
CA GLU A 250 -32.34 8.66 -37.79
C GLU A 250 -33.48 7.93 -38.54
#